data_AF-A0A9P6TPZ9-F1
#
_entry.id   AF-A0A9P6TPZ9-F1
#
_cell.length_a   1.000
_cell.length_b   1.000
_cell.length_c   1.000
_cell.angle_alpha   90.00
_cell.angle_beta   90.00
_cell.angle_gamma   90.00
#
_symmetry.space_group_name_H-M   'P 1'
#
loop_
_entity.id
_entity.type
_entity.pdbx_description
1 polymer ?
#
loop_
_entity_poly.entity_id
_entity_poly.type
_entity_poly.pdbx_seq_one_letter_code
_entity_poly.pdbx_strand_id
1 'polypeptide(L)'
;MAIVPGYDAYFSFPKTKHGYSGVAVYVRQSLVPQLTQEGIVDGSCLDMTELTNSPEALDAEGRCIIMDFKLFVLFNIYFPNDASDTRRSFKMDYHHCARKRIDALLKQGRQVILVGDINAVHEELDHCDPKQNRQITVTQAMDTIYIFQMAKNQLSQGTRIDYVLASEGLRQWFQSADIQPDILGSDHCPAYLELKEEISDCGVTRLRDLMQPSDPEPSALLTTNWAEFSNQQKKLSTYFAAGTTVATPVATTPQRSKVQEHNRVLPKPSQPTRKRPNKPTDTRGQCSLQSYFLKKAKAETNIPAKPFSNVEDTIDSSLLDDNNDNKQINKQVWSTLFTPRVIPRCRTHNEPCTEHTVNKKGPNQGRRFYVCSR
;
A
#
# COMPACT_ATOMS: atom_id res chain seq x y z
N MET A 1 8.91 -12.66 2.94
CA MET A 1 7.95 -12.46 4.06
C MET A 1 8.75 -12.17 5.31
N ALA A 2 8.24 -11.28 6.19
CA ALA A 2 8.82 -11.05 7.49
C ALA A 2 7.92 -11.67 8.56
N ILE A 3 8.45 -12.56 9.39
CA ILE A 3 7.80 -13.04 10.60
C ILE A 3 8.33 -12.18 11.74
N VAL A 4 7.45 -11.52 12.49
CA VAL A 4 7.81 -10.56 13.54
C VAL A 4 7.51 -11.19 14.91
N PRO A 5 8.51 -11.34 15.80
CA PRO A 5 8.28 -11.94 17.12
C PRO A 5 7.17 -11.23 17.91
N GLY A 6 6.24 -12.00 18.50
CA GLY A 6 5.08 -11.49 19.23
C GLY A 6 3.89 -11.09 18.34
N TYR A 7 3.99 -11.28 17.02
CA TYR A 7 2.92 -11.01 16.06
C TYR A 7 2.64 -12.21 15.16
N ASP A 8 1.36 -12.49 14.98
CA ASP A 8 0.84 -13.40 13.98
C ASP A 8 0.61 -12.64 12.67
N ALA A 9 1.10 -13.20 11.57
CA ALA A 9 1.12 -12.53 10.28
C ALA A 9 0.22 -13.26 9.27
N TYR A 10 -0.68 -12.51 8.67
CA TYR A 10 -1.68 -12.97 7.72
C TYR A 10 -1.42 -12.30 6.37
N PHE A 11 -1.40 -13.08 5.29
CA PHE A 11 -1.04 -12.59 3.96
C PHE A 11 -2.08 -12.98 2.91
N SER A 12 -2.25 -12.09 1.93
CA SER A 12 -2.95 -12.31 0.67
C SER A 12 -1.97 -12.02 -0.46
N PHE A 13 -1.99 -12.85 -1.52
CA PHE A 13 -0.99 -12.80 -2.58
C PHE A 13 -1.59 -12.77 -3.98
N PRO A 14 -0.92 -12.14 -4.96
CA PRO A 14 -1.28 -12.27 -6.36
C PRO A 14 -1.19 -13.74 -6.81
N LYS A 15 -2.26 -14.26 -7.41
CA LYS A 15 -2.32 -15.64 -7.90
C LYS A 15 -1.50 -15.86 -9.18
N THR A 16 -1.27 -14.80 -9.96
CA THR A 16 -0.69 -14.88 -11.32
C THR A 16 0.58 -14.07 -11.54
N LYS A 17 0.80 -12.97 -10.80
CA LYS A 17 1.89 -12.02 -11.05
C LYS A 17 2.82 -11.92 -9.83
N HIS A 18 3.95 -12.60 -9.87
CA HIS A 18 4.93 -12.57 -8.79
C HIS A 18 5.48 -11.14 -8.53
N GLY A 19 5.65 -10.78 -7.26
CA GLY A 19 6.24 -9.49 -6.85
C GLY A 19 5.38 -8.26 -7.13
N TYR A 20 4.05 -8.42 -7.18
CA TYR A 20 3.10 -7.35 -7.49
C TYR A 20 1.92 -7.38 -6.51
N SER A 21 1.45 -6.22 -6.06
CA SER A 21 0.34 -6.17 -5.09
C SER A 21 0.66 -7.03 -3.85
N GLY A 22 -0.35 -7.66 -3.25
CA GLY A 22 -0.25 -8.39 -2.00
C GLY A 22 -0.46 -7.48 -0.81
N VAL A 23 -1.26 -7.93 0.15
CA VAL A 23 -1.48 -7.23 1.43
C VAL A 23 -1.15 -8.15 2.60
N ALA A 24 -0.78 -7.55 3.72
CA ALA A 24 -0.46 -8.26 4.96
C ALA A 24 -1.07 -7.55 6.17
N VAL A 25 -1.51 -8.33 7.16
CA VAL A 25 -1.95 -7.84 8.46
C VAL A 25 -1.12 -8.53 9.54
N TYR A 26 -0.60 -7.75 10.49
CA TYR A 26 0.12 -8.25 11.66
C TYR A 26 -0.72 -8.01 12.91
N VAL A 27 -1.12 -9.08 13.59
CA VAL A 27 -1.92 -9.04 14.82
C VAL A 27 -1.02 -9.43 15.98
N ARG A 28 -1.11 -8.76 17.14
CA ARG A 28 -0.37 -9.19 18.34
C ARG A 28 -0.91 -10.54 18.80
N GLN A 29 -0.03 -11.47 19.16
CA GLN A 29 -0.39 -12.83 19.63
C GLN A 29 -1.31 -12.90 20.86
N SER A 30 -1.49 -11.78 21.57
CA SER A 30 -2.47 -11.62 22.65
C SER A 30 -3.91 -11.40 22.16
N LEU A 31 -4.15 -11.36 20.85
CA LEU A 31 -5.45 -11.16 20.22
C LEU A 31 -5.57 -12.10 19.01
N VAL A 32 -6.68 -12.83 18.94
CA VAL A 32 -6.98 -13.73 17.83
C VAL A 32 -8.24 -13.22 17.12
N PRO A 33 -8.26 -13.04 15.80
CA PRO A 33 -9.50 -12.73 15.09
C PRO A 33 -10.47 -13.92 15.16
N GLN A 34 -11.78 -13.64 15.24
CA GLN A 34 -12.83 -14.66 15.18
C GLN A 34 -12.87 -15.35 13.81
N LEU A 35 -12.60 -14.60 12.74
CA LEU A 35 -12.65 -15.07 11.36
C LEU A 35 -11.64 -14.26 10.53
N THR A 36 -11.03 -14.90 9.53
CA THR A 36 -10.21 -14.22 8.52
C THR A 36 -10.59 -14.69 7.13
N GLN A 37 -10.71 -13.76 6.18
CA GLN A 37 -11.07 -14.04 4.79
C GLN A 37 -10.12 -13.29 3.82
N GLU A 38 -9.84 -13.88 2.67
CA GLU A 38 -9.15 -13.23 1.55
C GLU A 38 -10.19 -12.81 0.50
N GLY A 39 -9.92 -11.69 -0.18
CA GLY A 39 -10.74 -11.24 -1.30
C GLY A 39 -11.89 -10.32 -0.90
N ILE A 40 -12.25 -9.41 -1.79
CA ILE A 40 -13.30 -8.41 -1.59
C ILE A 40 -14.67 -8.89 -2.08
N VAL A 41 -14.72 -9.78 -3.06
CA VAL A 41 -15.99 -10.22 -3.68
C VAL A 41 -16.79 -11.08 -2.70
N ASP A 42 -18.08 -10.79 -2.61
CA ASP A 42 -19.03 -11.58 -1.82
C ASP A 42 -20.39 -11.66 -2.53
N GLY A 43 -20.63 -12.81 -3.18
CA GLY A 43 -21.86 -13.08 -3.93
C GLY A 43 -23.12 -13.18 -3.08
N SER A 44 -23.05 -13.07 -1.75
CA SER A 44 -24.23 -12.97 -0.88
C SER A 44 -24.82 -11.54 -0.83
N CYS A 45 -24.01 -10.52 -1.16
CA CYS A 45 -24.40 -9.11 -1.10
C CYS A 45 -24.24 -8.35 -2.43
N LEU A 46 -23.67 -9.00 -3.45
CA LEU A 46 -23.32 -8.41 -4.73
C LEU A 46 -24.10 -9.07 -5.86
N ASP A 47 -24.68 -8.26 -6.76
CA ASP A 47 -25.19 -8.74 -8.03
C ASP A 47 -24.02 -8.79 -9.02
N MET A 48 -23.64 -10.00 -9.42
CA MET A 48 -22.49 -10.23 -10.29
C MET A 48 -22.69 -9.66 -11.71
N THR A 49 -23.93 -9.34 -12.09
CA THR A 49 -24.24 -8.71 -13.39
C THR A 49 -23.94 -7.20 -13.41
N GLU A 50 -23.73 -6.58 -12.25
CA GLU A 50 -23.32 -5.17 -12.15
C GLU A 50 -21.81 -4.96 -12.44
N LEU A 51 -21.00 -6.03 -12.48
CA LEU A 51 -19.54 -5.95 -12.65
C LEU A 51 -19.11 -5.97 -14.13
N THR A 52 -18.07 -5.20 -14.46
CA THR A 52 -17.43 -5.27 -15.78
C THR A 52 -16.33 -6.34 -15.86
N ASN A 53 -15.71 -6.68 -14.72
CA ASN A 53 -14.66 -7.69 -14.58
C ASN A 53 -15.19 -8.94 -13.86
N SER A 54 -14.60 -10.12 -14.16
CA SER A 54 -14.98 -11.34 -13.45
C SER A 54 -14.57 -11.28 -11.97
N PRO A 55 -15.36 -11.87 -11.06
CA PRO A 55 -15.05 -11.88 -9.63
C PRO A 55 -13.72 -12.58 -9.31
N GLU A 56 -13.38 -13.65 -10.04
CA GLU A 56 -12.11 -14.35 -9.88
C GLU A 56 -10.93 -13.46 -10.25
N ALA A 57 -11.10 -12.57 -11.24
CA ALA A 57 -10.08 -11.61 -11.64
C ALA A 57 -9.87 -10.50 -10.60
N LEU A 58 -10.96 -9.99 -10.00
CA LEU A 58 -10.90 -8.99 -8.93
C LEU A 58 -10.08 -9.51 -7.74
N ASP A 59 -10.33 -10.76 -7.32
CA ASP A 59 -9.63 -11.40 -6.20
C ASP A 59 -8.40 -12.24 -6.61
N ALA A 60 -7.92 -12.10 -7.85
CA ALA A 60 -6.65 -12.69 -8.29
C ALA A 60 -5.42 -11.85 -7.93
N GLU A 61 -5.59 -10.55 -7.62
CA GLU A 61 -4.47 -9.64 -7.35
C GLU A 61 -4.03 -9.60 -5.87
N GLY A 62 -4.65 -10.38 -4.98
CA GLY A 62 -4.26 -10.47 -3.57
C GLY A 62 -4.36 -9.14 -2.81
N ARG A 63 -5.44 -8.39 -3.05
CA ARG A 63 -5.60 -6.98 -2.64
C ARG A 63 -6.33 -6.76 -1.33
N CYS A 64 -6.93 -7.79 -0.74
CA CYS A 64 -7.81 -7.64 0.42
C CYS A 64 -7.66 -8.79 1.40
N ILE A 65 -7.50 -8.44 2.68
CA ILE A 65 -7.74 -9.33 3.83
C ILE A 65 -8.83 -8.70 4.70
N ILE A 66 -9.79 -9.51 5.11
CA ILE A 66 -10.87 -9.14 6.02
C ILE A 66 -10.74 -9.94 7.30
N MET A 67 -10.89 -9.31 8.46
CA MET A 67 -10.81 -9.96 9.77
C MET A 67 -11.96 -9.53 10.68
N ASP A 68 -12.66 -10.48 11.28
CA ASP A 68 -13.65 -10.20 12.32
C ASP A 68 -12.97 -10.17 13.69
N PHE A 69 -12.96 -9.01 14.36
CA PHE A 69 -12.47 -8.84 15.73
C PHE A 69 -13.60 -8.65 16.74
N LYS A 70 -14.76 -9.29 16.51
CA LYS A 70 -16.00 -9.20 17.30
C LYS A 70 -16.62 -7.80 17.36
N LEU A 71 -15.94 -6.83 17.98
CA LEU A 71 -16.34 -5.42 18.05
C LEU A 71 -16.51 -4.79 16.67
N PHE A 72 -15.56 -5.04 15.76
CA PHE A 72 -15.59 -4.56 14.38
C PHE A 72 -15.00 -5.57 13.42
N VAL A 73 -15.33 -5.43 12.13
CA VAL A 73 -14.71 -6.13 11.01
C VAL A 73 -13.67 -5.19 10.38
N LEU A 74 -12.40 -5.61 10.38
CA LEU A 74 -11.31 -4.92 9.72
C LEU A 74 -11.26 -5.33 8.24
N PHE A 75 -11.23 -4.36 7.34
CA PHE A 75 -10.88 -4.53 5.94
C PHE A 75 -9.49 -3.90 5.75
N ASN A 76 -8.49 -4.68 5.35
CA ASN A 76 -7.21 -4.17 4.88
C ASN A 76 -7.18 -4.30 3.35
N ILE A 77 -7.21 -3.17 2.64
CA ILE A 77 -7.35 -3.14 1.18
C ILE A 77 -6.26 -2.28 0.54
N TYR A 78 -5.61 -2.83 -0.49
CA TYR A 78 -4.85 -2.06 -1.47
C TYR A 78 -5.67 -1.92 -2.75
N PHE A 79 -6.34 -0.77 -2.93
CA PHE A 79 -7.21 -0.55 -4.09
C PHE A 79 -6.40 -0.45 -5.40
N PRO A 80 -6.98 -0.83 -6.54
CA PRO A 80 -6.39 -0.64 -7.87
C PRO A 80 -6.07 0.84 -8.18
N ASN A 81 -5.03 1.07 -8.98
CA ASN A 81 -4.73 2.38 -9.56
C ASN A 81 -5.24 2.51 -11.00
N ASP A 82 -5.39 3.74 -11.49
CA ASP A 82 -5.94 4.07 -12.82
C ASP A 82 -4.85 4.19 -13.89
N ALA A 83 -4.08 3.11 -14.10
CA ALA A 83 -3.02 3.11 -15.11
C ALA A 83 -3.52 3.09 -16.58
N SER A 84 -4.80 2.75 -16.80
CA SER A 84 -5.47 2.67 -18.11
C SER A 84 -6.99 2.65 -17.93
N ASP A 85 -7.78 2.86 -18.98
CA ASP A 85 -9.25 2.76 -18.91
C ASP A 85 -9.74 1.37 -18.45
N THR A 86 -9.05 0.31 -18.87
CA THR A 86 -9.31 -1.07 -18.41
C THR A 86 -8.95 -1.29 -16.95
N ARG A 87 -7.99 -0.53 -16.38
CA ARG A 87 -7.73 -0.50 -14.95
C ARG A 87 -8.71 0.36 -14.19
N ARG A 88 -9.22 1.43 -14.80
CA ARG A 88 -10.28 2.26 -14.22
C ARG A 88 -11.57 1.47 -14.03
N SER A 89 -12.02 0.68 -15.01
CA SER A 89 -13.21 -0.17 -14.81
C SER A 89 -13.00 -1.20 -13.70
N PHE A 90 -11.83 -1.86 -13.68
CA PHE A 90 -11.44 -2.78 -12.60
C PHE A 90 -11.41 -2.09 -11.22
N LYS A 91 -10.93 -0.83 -11.14
CA LYS A 91 -10.94 -0.03 -9.91
C LYS A 91 -12.37 0.28 -9.45
N MET A 92 -13.24 0.72 -10.36
CA MET A 92 -14.63 1.03 -10.04
C MET A 92 -15.39 -0.21 -9.56
N ASP A 93 -15.22 -1.36 -10.23
CA ASP A 93 -15.73 -2.66 -9.76
C ASP A 93 -15.22 -3.00 -8.34
N TYR A 94 -13.94 -2.74 -8.05
CA TYR A 94 -13.34 -2.98 -6.74
C TYR A 94 -13.95 -2.09 -5.63
N HIS A 95 -14.17 -0.81 -5.91
CA HIS A 95 -14.90 0.09 -4.99
C HIS A 95 -16.34 -0.34 -4.79
N HIS A 96 -17.02 -0.80 -5.84
CA HIS A 96 -18.40 -1.29 -5.78
C HIS A 96 -18.53 -2.54 -4.91
N CYS A 97 -17.66 -3.54 -5.11
CA CYS A 97 -17.57 -4.73 -4.24
C CYS A 97 -17.34 -4.34 -2.78
N ALA A 98 -16.37 -3.46 -2.52
CA ALA A 98 -16.06 -3.00 -1.17
C ALA A 98 -17.27 -2.30 -0.52
N ARG A 99 -17.92 -1.38 -1.24
CA ARG A 99 -19.13 -0.70 -0.74
C ARG A 99 -20.24 -1.70 -0.42
N LYS A 100 -20.61 -2.57 -1.35
CA LYS A 100 -21.72 -3.53 -1.19
C LYS A 100 -21.52 -4.43 0.04
N ARG A 101 -20.29 -4.91 0.27
CA ARG A 101 -19.96 -5.76 1.42
C ARG A 101 -19.92 -5.00 2.74
N ILE A 102 -19.42 -3.77 2.76
CA ILE A 102 -19.47 -2.89 3.94
C ILE A 102 -20.93 -2.53 4.27
N ASP A 103 -21.72 -2.08 3.28
CA ASP A 103 -23.13 -1.75 3.46
C ASP A 103 -23.94 -2.96 3.96
N ALA A 104 -23.61 -4.19 3.54
CA ALA A 104 -24.23 -5.42 4.06
C ALA A 104 -23.91 -5.66 5.54
N LEU A 105 -22.65 -5.51 5.96
CA LEU A 105 -22.24 -5.62 7.36
C LEU A 105 -22.88 -4.54 8.24
N LEU A 106 -22.93 -3.29 7.77
CA LEU A 106 -23.57 -2.19 8.48
C LEU A 106 -25.09 -2.43 8.65
N LYS A 107 -25.77 -2.97 7.63
CA LYS A 107 -27.20 -3.37 7.70
C LYS A 107 -27.44 -4.51 8.71
N GLN A 108 -26.45 -5.36 8.95
CA GLN A 108 -26.48 -6.40 10.00
C GLN A 108 -26.12 -5.85 11.39
N GLY A 109 -25.90 -4.54 11.54
CA GLY A 109 -25.49 -3.90 12.80
C GLY A 109 -24.03 -4.12 13.19
N ARG A 110 -23.22 -4.75 12.32
CA ARG A 110 -21.77 -4.90 12.53
C ARG A 110 -21.09 -3.54 12.35
N GLN A 111 -20.00 -3.34 13.08
CA GLN A 111 -19.13 -2.17 12.87
C GLN A 111 -17.97 -2.54 11.94
N VAL A 112 -17.43 -1.55 11.23
CA VAL A 112 -16.39 -1.74 10.21
C VAL A 112 -15.27 -0.72 10.42
N ILE A 113 -14.03 -1.17 10.25
CA ILE A 113 -12.87 -0.30 10.00
C ILE A 113 -12.26 -0.73 8.66
N LEU A 114 -12.08 0.21 7.74
CA LEU A 114 -11.37 0.03 6.48
C LEU A 114 -10.03 0.77 6.56
N VAL A 115 -8.92 0.07 6.28
CA VAL A 115 -7.57 0.63 6.23
C VAL A 115 -6.90 0.32 4.90
N GLY A 116 -6.03 1.23 4.47
CA GLY A 116 -5.10 1.03 3.36
C GLY A 116 -5.12 2.14 2.32
N ASP A 117 -4.43 1.90 1.21
CA ASP A 117 -4.35 2.80 0.07
C ASP A 117 -5.61 2.65 -0.80
N ILE A 118 -6.46 3.69 -0.78
CA ILE A 118 -7.71 3.79 -1.54
C ILE A 118 -7.45 4.25 -2.99
N ASN A 119 -6.23 4.69 -3.32
CA ASN A 119 -5.84 5.23 -4.62
C ASN A 119 -6.75 6.39 -5.11
N ALA A 120 -7.44 7.08 -4.21
CA ALA A 120 -8.39 8.14 -4.54
C ALA A 120 -8.31 9.29 -3.53
N VAL A 121 -8.67 10.50 -3.99
CA VAL A 121 -8.56 11.74 -3.22
C VAL A 121 -9.96 12.14 -2.74
N HIS A 122 -10.12 12.53 -1.48
CA HIS A 122 -11.43 12.95 -0.98
C HIS A 122 -11.72 14.41 -1.26
N GLU A 123 -10.86 15.33 -0.82
CA GLU A 123 -11.04 16.79 -0.99
C GLU A 123 -9.88 17.45 -1.76
N GLU A 124 -10.09 18.68 -2.25
CA GLU A 124 -9.01 19.49 -2.84
C GLU A 124 -7.83 19.74 -1.88
N LEU A 125 -8.09 19.79 -0.57
CA LEU A 125 -7.07 19.93 0.47
C LEU A 125 -6.10 18.75 0.52
N ASP A 126 -6.56 17.57 0.10
CA ASP A 126 -5.83 16.31 0.12
C ASP A 126 -4.85 16.18 -1.04
N HIS A 127 -4.93 17.05 -2.06
CA HIS A 127 -3.98 17.11 -3.16
C HIS A 127 -2.99 18.27 -2.98
N CYS A 128 -1.75 18.16 -3.49
CA CYS A 128 -0.78 19.27 -3.43
C CYS A 128 -1.07 20.40 -4.43
N ASP A 129 -1.75 20.10 -5.54
CA ASP A 129 -2.27 21.07 -6.52
C ASP A 129 -3.79 20.87 -6.72
N PRO A 130 -4.67 21.71 -6.15
CA PRO A 130 -6.11 21.51 -6.25
C PRO A 130 -6.64 21.63 -7.69
N LYS A 131 -5.92 22.30 -8.60
CA LYS A 131 -6.36 22.47 -10.00
C LYS A 131 -6.30 21.18 -10.82
N GLN A 132 -5.53 20.18 -10.38
CA GLN A 132 -5.43 18.87 -11.02
C GLN A 132 -6.44 17.85 -10.46
N ASN A 133 -7.17 18.18 -9.40
CA ASN A 133 -7.98 17.24 -8.60
C ASN A 133 -9.32 16.80 -9.25
N ARG A 134 -9.39 16.70 -10.59
CA ARG A 134 -10.66 16.70 -11.33
C ARG A 134 -11.22 15.33 -11.72
N GLN A 135 -10.70 14.22 -11.19
CA GLN A 135 -11.04 12.89 -11.75
C GLN A 135 -11.60 11.81 -10.80
N ILE A 136 -11.24 11.74 -9.51
CA ILE A 136 -11.80 10.71 -8.59
C ILE A 136 -11.97 11.26 -7.18
N THR A 137 -13.22 11.53 -6.79
CA THR A 137 -13.61 11.95 -5.45
C THR A 137 -14.07 10.75 -4.62
N VAL A 138 -13.45 10.49 -3.47
CA VAL A 138 -13.78 9.35 -2.57
C VAL A 138 -15.25 9.34 -2.12
N THR A 139 -15.89 10.53 -2.04
CA THR A 139 -17.29 10.69 -1.58
C THR A 139 -18.27 9.73 -2.24
N GLN A 140 -18.33 9.69 -3.57
CA GLN A 140 -19.38 8.96 -4.30
C GLN A 140 -19.33 7.43 -4.09
N ALA A 141 -18.24 6.89 -3.52
CA ALA A 141 -18.12 5.46 -3.25
C ALA A 141 -18.59 5.05 -1.85
N MET A 142 -18.45 5.87 -0.80
CA MET A 142 -18.62 5.42 0.61
C MET A 142 -19.18 6.50 1.55
N ASP A 143 -20.44 6.90 1.36
CA ASP A 143 -21.12 7.96 2.14
C ASP A 143 -21.38 7.59 3.63
N THR A 144 -21.17 6.32 4.01
CA THR A 144 -21.55 5.74 5.31
C THR A 144 -20.39 5.59 6.31
N ILE A 145 -19.17 6.05 5.95
CA ILE A 145 -17.96 5.84 6.76
C ILE A 145 -17.27 7.18 7.04
N TYR A 146 -16.83 7.39 8.28
CA TYR A 146 -16.12 8.61 8.66
C TYR A 146 -14.71 8.63 8.08
N ILE A 147 -14.38 9.72 7.38
CA ILE A 147 -13.04 10.01 6.89
C ILE A 147 -12.29 10.78 7.97
N PHE A 148 -11.30 10.14 8.57
CA PHE A 148 -10.37 10.81 9.48
C PHE A 148 -9.45 11.70 8.64
N GLN A 149 -9.63 13.02 8.77
CA GLN A 149 -8.89 14.01 8.00
C GLN A 149 -7.46 14.12 8.55
N MET A 150 -6.57 13.24 8.07
CA MET A 150 -5.15 13.24 8.43
C MET A 150 -4.45 14.54 8.00
N ALA A 151 -3.55 15.03 8.85
CA ALA A 151 -2.91 16.33 8.67
C ALA A 151 -1.93 16.35 7.47
N LYS A 152 -1.83 17.50 6.82
CA LYS A 152 -0.89 17.72 5.71
C LYS A 152 0.39 18.36 6.23
N ASN A 153 1.52 17.68 6.05
CA ASN A 153 2.82 18.27 6.32
C ASN A 153 3.06 19.48 5.40
N GLN A 154 3.39 20.64 5.96
CA GLN A 154 3.39 21.95 5.27
C GLN A 154 4.48 22.13 4.18
N LEU A 155 5.14 21.06 3.72
CA LEU A 155 6.40 21.14 2.97
C LEU A 155 6.60 20.16 1.80
N SER A 156 5.66 19.26 1.50
CA SER A 156 5.83 18.27 0.41
C SER A 156 4.71 18.30 -0.62
N GLN A 157 5.07 17.98 -1.87
CA GLN A 157 4.15 17.75 -2.98
C GLN A 157 3.52 16.35 -2.85
N GLY A 158 2.73 16.14 -1.79
CA GLY A 158 2.07 14.87 -1.48
C GLY A 158 0.55 14.91 -1.71
N THR A 159 -0.03 13.72 -1.82
CA THR A 159 -1.48 13.51 -1.97
C THR A 159 -1.94 12.46 -0.94
N ARG A 160 -3.06 12.69 -0.26
CA ARG A 160 -3.63 11.71 0.69
C ARG A 160 -4.48 10.69 -0.07
N ILE A 161 -3.95 9.48 -0.19
CA ILE A 161 -4.65 8.30 -0.76
C ILE A 161 -4.75 7.13 0.23
N ASP A 162 -3.94 7.12 1.28
CA ASP A 162 -4.07 6.22 2.44
C ASP A 162 -5.08 6.74 3.45
N TYR A 163 -5.99 5.88 3.91
CA TYR A 163 -7.02 6.23 4.88
C TYR A 163 -7.17 5.17 5.96
N VAL A 164 -7.63 5.62 7.13
CA VAL A 164 -8.37 4.81 8.09
C VAL A 164 -9.79 5.35 8.12
N LEU A 165 -10.75 4.54 7.70
CA LEU A 165 -12.17 4.87 7.67
C LEU A 165 -12.90 3.97 8.69
N ALA A 166 -13.78 4.52 9.52
CA ALA A 166 -14.50 3.73 10.52
C ALA A 166 -15.99 4.09 10.60
N SER A 167 -16.82 3.12 10.96
CA SER A 167 -18.26 3.29 11.14
C SER A 167 -18.60 4.06 12.43
N GLU A 168 -19.66 4.87 12.40
CA GLU A 168 -19.99 5.81 13.49
C GLU A 168 -20.26 5.14 14.85
N GLY A 169 -20.73 3.88 14.89
CA GLY A 169 -20.92 3.16 16.14
C GLY A 169 -19.63 2.91 16.92
N LEU A 170 -18.46 3.11 16.31
CA LEU A 170 -17.16 3.06 16.96
C LEU A 170 -16.71 4.41 17.54
N ARG A 171 -17.44 5.52 17.30
CA ARG A 171 -17.05 6.89 17.68
C ARG A 171 -16.57 7.05 19.11
N GLN A 172 -17.29 6.43 20.05
CA GLN A 172 -16.96 6.46 21.48
C GLN A 172 -15.56 5.89 21.80
N TRP A 173 -15.05 4.97 20.98
CA TRP A 173 -13.74 4.33 21.15
C TRP A 173 -12.58 5.16 20.59
N PHE A 174 -12.79 6.17 19.75
CA PHE A 174 -11.68 6.90 19.14
C PHE A 174 -10.95 7.78 20.16
N GLN A 175 -9.62 7.69 20.18
CA GLN A 175 -8.72 8.46 21.04
C GLN A 175 -7.92 9.49 20.25
N SER A 176 -7.19 9.04 19.22
CA SER A 176 -6.40 9.91 18.32
C SER A 176 -6.24 9.25 16.95
N ALA A 177 -5.92 10.04 15.92
CA ALA A 177 -5.58 9.52 14.59
C ALA A 177 -4.72 10.57 13.86
N ASP A 178 -3.63 10.16 13.23
CA ASP A 178 -2.78 11.03 12.40
C ASP A 178 -1.90 10.21 11.43
N ILE A 179 -1.09 10.89 10.63
CA ILE A 179 -0.02 10.28 9.82
C ILE A 179 1.33 10.29 10.55
N GLN A 180 2.25 9.43 10.10
CA GLN A 180 3.62 9.30 10.61
C GLN A 180 4.65 9.60 9.50
N PRO A 181 4.71 10.85 9.00
CA PRO A 181 5.56 11.23 7.85
C PRO A 181 7.07 11.11 8.11
N ASP A 182 7.47 11.03 9.37
CA ASP A 182 8.88 10.81 9.76
C ASP A 182 9.32 9.34 9.65
N ILE A 183 8.37 8.40 9.45
CA ILE A 183 8.68 6.98 9.22
C ILE A 183 9.00 6.79 7.74
N LEU A 184 10.29 6.60 7.45
CA LEU A 184 10.82 6.41 6.10
C LEU A 184 10.93 4.91 5.75
N GLY A 185 10.86 4.59 4.46
CA GLY A 185 11.06 3.24 3.93
C GLY A 185 10.16 2.88 2.74
N SER A 186 9.07 3.64 2.58
CA SER A 186 8.17 3.64 1.42
C SER A 186 8.09 5.06 0.84
N ASP A 187 7.48 5.20 -0.33
CA ASP A 187 7.02 6.48 -0.89
C ASP A 187 5.69 6.97 -0.27
N HIS A 188 4.99 6.09 0.45
CA HIS A 188 3.88 6.42 1.35
C HIS A 188 4.35 6.53 2.80
N CYS A 189 3.66 7.33 3.63
CA CYS A 189 3.83 7.34 5.08
C CYS A 189 2.68 6.60 5.79
N PRO A 190 2.90 5.92 6.93
CA PRO A 190 1.82 5.27 7.66
C PRO A 190 0.75 6.27 8.15
N ALA A 191 -0.50 5.83 8.16
CA ALA A 191 -1.60 6.46 8.91
C ALA A 191 -2.01 5.54 10.06
N TYR A 192 -2.50 6.09 11.18
CA TYR A 192 -2.94 5.31 12.33
C TYR A 192 -4.25 5.83 12.93
N LEU A 193 -4.95 4.93 13.62
CA LEU A 193 -6.08 5.22 14.50
C LEU A 193 -5.80 4.55 15.85
N GLU A 194 -5.85 5.33 16.92
CA GLU A 194 -5.75 4.88 18.30
C GLU A 194 -7.16 4.75 18.89
N LEU A 195 -7.46 3.57 19.44
CA LEU A 195 -8.69 3.30 20.18
C LEU A 195 -8.39 3.35 21.69
N LYS A 196 -9.34 3.87 22.46
CA LYS A 196 -9.33 3.84 23.92
C LYS A 196 -9.32 2.39 24.41
N GLU A 197 -8.52 2.09 25.43
CA GLU A 197 -8.55 0.79 26.11
C GLU A 197 -9.86 0.56 26.89
N GLU A 198 -10.50 1.63 27.40
CA GLU A 198 -11.73 1.57 28.21
C GLU A 198 -12.69 2.73 27.88
N ILE A 199 -14.00 2.48 28.01
CA ILE A 199 -15.07 3.49 28.00
C ILE A 199 -15.96 3.32 29.25
N SER A 200 -16.75 4.34 29.62
CA SER A 200 -17.41 4.41 30.94
C SER A 200 -18.91 4.74 30.93
N ASP A 201 -19.57 4.80 29.77
CA ASP A 201 -20.93 5.34 29.61
C ASP A 201 -22.03 4.60 30.43
N CYS A 202 -21.83 3.31 30.70
CA CYS A 202 -22.74 2.50 31.52
C CYS A 202 -22.00 1.50 32.45
N GLY A 203 -20.81 1.90 32.89
CA GLY A 203 -19.84 1.03 33.56
C GLY A 203 -18.56 0.90 32.73
N VAL A 204 -17.48 0.41 33.36
CA VAL A 204 -16.17 0.25 32.69
C VAL A 204 -16.26 -0.92 31.71
N THR A 205 -16.17 -0.62 30.41
CA THR A 205 -16.12 -1.63 29.33
C THR A 205 -14.76 -1.56 28.67
N ARG A 206 -14.04 -2.69 28.61
CA ARG A 206 -12.69 -2.75 28.04
C ARG A 206 -12.72 -3.17 26.57
N LEU A 207 -11.89 -2.54 25.75
CA LEU A 207 -11.73 -2.84 24.34
C LEU A 207 -11.39 -4.33 24.13
N ARG A 208 -10.45 -4.85 24.93
CA ARG A 208 -10.01 -6.25 24.88
C ARG A 208 -11.09 -7.27 25.22
N ASP A 209 -12.06 -6.91 26.05
CA ASP A 209 -13.13 -7.84 26.44
C ASP A 209 -14.17 -7.98 25.31
N LEU A 210 -14.35 -6.92 24.51
CA LEU A 210 -15.22 -6.94 23.32
C LEU A 210 -14.56 -7.52 22.07
N MET A 211 -13.22 -7.62 22.03
CA MET A 211 -12.46 -8.11 20.87
C MET A 211 -12.03 -9.58 20.97
N GLN A 212 -12.16 -10.21 22.14
CA GLN A 212 -11.79 -11.63 22.32
C GLN A 212 -12.85 -12.57 21.70
N PRO A 213 -12.47 -13.51 20.83
CA PRO A 213 -13.37 -14.54 20.32
C PRO A 213 -13.64 -15.61 21.39
N SER A 214 -14.81 -16.23 21.33
CA SER A 214 -15.16 -17.36 22.20
C SER A 214 -14.65 -18.69 21.67
N ASP A 215 -14.62 -18.84 20.33
CA ASP A 215 -14.14 -20.01 19.61
C ASP A 215 -13.70 -19.54 18.20
N PRO A 216 -12.41 -19.17 17.99
CA PRO A 216 -11.95 -18.59 16.73
C PRO A 216 -11.76 -19.62 15.62
N GLU A 217 -12.19 -19.27 14.40
CA GLU A 217 -12.07 -20.15 13.24
C GLU A 217 -10.59 -20.32 12.79
N PRO A 218 -10.15 -21.53 12.40
CA PRO A 218 -8.81 -21.76 11.87
C PRO A 218 -8.51 -20.92 10.63
N SER A 219 -7.49 -20.05 10.71
CA SER A 219 -7.09 -19.21 9.58
C SER A 219 -6.13 -19.93 8.63
N ALA A 220 -6.53 -20.07 7.36
CA ALA A 220 -5.64 -20.50 6.28
C ALA A 220 -4.63 -19.40 5.86
N LEU A 221 -4.92 -18.12 6.17
CA LEU A 221 -4.07 -16.97 5.83
C LEU A 221 -2.92 -16.78 6.82
N LEU A 222 -3.05 -17.34 8.03
CA LEU A 222 -2.04 -17.28 9.08
C LEU A 222 -0.79 -18.07 8.68
N THR A 223 0.32 -17.36 8.52
CA THR A 223 1.59 -17.92 8.03
C THR A 223 2.17 -19.05 8.87
N THR A 224 1.89 -19.13 10.19
CA THR A 224 2.35 -20.26 11.03
C THR A 224 1.70 -21.59 10.65
N ASN A 225 0.56 -21.56 9.96
CA ASN A 225 -0.16 -22.76 9.50
C ASN A 225 0.35 -23.27 8.15
N TRP A 226 1.26 -22.55 7.48
CA TRP A 226 1.75 -22.91 6.16
C TRP A 226 2.87 -23.96 6.22
N ALA A 227 2.87 -24.91 5.30
CA ALA A 227 3.80 -26.03 5.28
C ALA A 227 5.27 -25.57 5.10
N GLU A 228 5.49 -24.43 4.45
CA GLU A 228 6.77 -23.74 4.23
C GLU A 228 7.39 -23.21 5.53
N PHE A 229 6.55 -22.86 6.52
CA PHE A 229 6.96 -22.32 7.82
C PHE A 229 6.79 -23.33 8.97
N SER A 230 6.06 -24.42 8.75
CA SER A 230 6.17 -25.61 9.59
C SER A 230 7.65 -26.05 9.58
N ASN A 231 8.29 -26.09 10.75
CA ASN A 231 9.74 -26.33 10.89
C ASN A 231 10.18 -27.77 10.54
N GLN A 232 9.40 -28.50 9.75
CA GLN A 232 9.78 -29.78 9.16
C GLN A 232 10.79 -29.53 8.03
N GLN A 233 12.09 -29.67 8.35
CA GLN A 233 13.14 -29.74 7.35
C GLN A 233 12.87 -30.93 6.40
N LYS A 234 12.24 -30.67 5.26
CA LYS A 234 12.01 -31.67 4.20
C LYS A 234 13.38 -32.17 3.73
N LYS A 235 13.68 -33.44 4.02
CA LYS A 235 14.96 -34.05 3.64
C LYS A 235 15.14 -33.97 2.13
N LEU A 236 16.33 -33.61 1.66
CA LEU A 236 16.66 -33.53 0.23
C LEU A 236 16.30 -34.81 -0.55
N SER A 237 16.36 -35.97 0.10
CA SER A 237 15.92 -37.26 -0.44
C SER A 237 14.50 -37.25 -1.01
N THR A 238 13.58 -36.47 -0.43
CA THR A 238 12.18 -36.38 -0.87
C THR A 238 12.06 -35.70 -2.24
N TYR A 239 13.00 -34.83 -2.61
CA TYR A 239 13.03 -34.18 -3.93
C TYR A 239 13.65 -35.06 -5.03
N PHE A 240 14.47 -36.05 -4.65
CA PHE A 240 15.15 -36.95 -5.60
C PHE A 240 14.49 -38.34 -5.74
N ALA A 241 13.39 -38.59 -5.01
CA ALA A 241 12.65 -39.86 -5.06
C ALA A 241 11.69 -39.99 -6.27
N ALA A 242 11.44 -38.91 -7.00
CA ALA A 242 10.56 -38.90 -8.17
C ALA A 242 11.31 -39.27 -9.47
N GLY A 243 11.66 -40.54 -9.63
CA GLY A 243 12.26 -41.06 -10.85
C GLY A 243 12.00 -42.56 -11.03
N THR A 244 11.45 -42.93 -12.20
CA THR A 244 10.97 -44.29 -12.58
C THR A 244 9.76 -44.78 -11.75
N THR A 245 8.62 -45.22 -12.30
CA THR A 245 8.25 -45.62 -13.68
C THR A 245 6.85 -45.14 -14.07
N VAL A 246 6.61 -44.92 -15.38
CA VAL A 246 5.28 -44.76 -15.99
C VAL A 246 4.47 -46.06 -15.86
N ALA A 247 3.16 -45.97 -15.61
CA ALA A 247 2.21 -47.06 -15.82
C ALA A 247 0.87 -46.53 -16.35
N THR A 248 0.50 -46.94 -17.57
CA THR A 248 -0.85 -46.81 -18.14
C THR A 248 -1.77 -47.96 -17.71
N PRO A 249 -3.10 -47.78 -17.70
CA PRO A 249 -4.03 -48.75 -17.10
C PRO A 249 -4.49 -49.85 -18.07
N VAL A 250 -4.53 -51.11 -17.63
CA VAL A 250 -5.22 -52.23 -18.31
C VAL A 250 -5.87 -53.17 -17.28
N ALA A 251 -6.94 -53.86 -17.71
CA ALA A 251 -7.93 -54.56 -16.90
C ALA A 251 -7.57 -56.01 -16.47
N THR A 252 -8.20 -56.42 -15.36
CA THR A 252 -8.72 -57.76 -14.94
C THR A 252 -8.00 -59.09 -15.30
N THR A 253 -7.65 -59.85 -14.23
CA THR A 253 -7.60 -61.35 -14.12
C THR A 253 -6.49 -62.16 -14.87
N PRO A 254 -6.11 -63.40 -14.44
CA PRO A 254 -5.55 -63.75 -13.11
C PRO A 254 -4.40 -64.81 -13.11
N GLN A 255 -3.81 -65.05 -11.92
CA GLN A 255 -3.14 -66.31 -11.45
C GLN A 255 -1.73 -66.79 -11.94
N ARG A 256 -0.86 -67.01 -10.92
CA ARG A 256 -0.07 -68.24 -10.59
C ARG A 256 1.47 -68.26 -10.73
N SER A 257 2.11 -68.80 -9.67
CA SER A 257 3.46 -69.45 -9.56
C SER A 257 4.71 -68.62 -9.91
N LYS A 258 5.55 -68.26 -8.92
CA LYS A 258 6.68 -69.06 -8.34
C LYS A 258 7.90 -69.25 -9.27
N VAL A 259 9.09 -68.88 -8.78
CA VAL A 259 10.36 -69.69 -8.68
C VAL A 259 11.63 -68.79 -8.78
N GLN A 260 12.57 -69.00 -7.83
CA GLN A 260 14.04 -68.74 -7.76
C GLN A 260 14.63 -67.45 -8.40
N GLU A 261 15.36 -66.59 -7.68
CA GLU A 261 16.60 -66.79 -6.89
C GLU A 261 17.86 -67.04 -7.74
N HIS A 262 18.78 -66.05 -7.78
CA HIS A 262 20.23 -66.30 -7.77
C HIS A 262 21.05 -65.06 -7.39
N ASN A 263 22.03 -65.25 -6.50
CA ASN A 263 22.97 -64.22 -6.02
C ASN A 263 24.12 -63.96 -7.02
N ARG A 264 24.57 -62.68 -7.16
CA ARG A 264 25.98 -62.30 -6.88
C ARG A 264 26.30 -60.79 -6.90
N VAL A 265 26.71 -60.29 -5.73
CA VAL A 265 27.99 -59.59 -5.42
C VAL A 265 28.47 -58.41 -6.31
N LEU A 266 28.68 -57.27 -5.63
CA LEU A 266 29.35 -56.03 -6.06
C LEU A 266 30.82 -56.18 -6.51
N PRO A 267 31.36 -55.17 -7.19
CA PRO A 267 32.49 -54.47 -6.58
C PRO A 267 32.35 -52.93 -6.52
N LYS A 268 33.21 -52.30 -5.71
CA LYS A 268 33.28 -50.86 -5.42
C LYS A 268 34.61 -50.26 -5.96
N PRO A 269 34.97 -48.98 -5.72
CA PRO A 269 35.17 -47.99 -6.80
C PRO A 269 36.65 -47.65 -7.09
N SER A 270 36.89 -46.80 -8.10
CA SER A 270 38.18 -46.10 -8.26
C SER A 270 38.05 -44.65 -8.74
N GLN A 271 39.04 -43.85 -8.33
CA GLN A 271 39.39 -42.46 -8.67
C GLN A 271 40.93 -42.34 -8.48
N PRO A 272 41.64 -41.24 -8.83
CA PRO A 272 41.31 -40.07 -9.67
C PRO A 272 42.41 -39.76 -10.73
N THR A 273 42.30 -38.65 -11.49
CA THR A 273 43.32 -37.57 -11.65
C THR A 273 43.31 -36.83 -13.01
N ARG A 274 43.24 -35.48 -13.00
CA ARG A 274 44.21 -34.52 -13.61
C ARG A 274 43.77 -33.05 -13.43
N LYS A 275 44.66 -32.07 -13.64
CA LYS A 275 44.50 -30.62 -13.31
C LYS A 275 44.73 -29.69 -14.52
N ARG A 276 43.86 -28.66 -14.65
CA ARG A 276 44.07 -27.24 -15.11
C ARG A 276 44.57 -26.96 -16.57
N PRO A 277 44.32 -25.76 -17.18
CA PRO A 277 44.39 -24.39 -16.60
C PRO A 277 43.25 -23.38 -16.93
N ASN A 278 43.46 -22.08 -16.62
CA ASN A 278 42.46 -21.00 -16.45
C ASN A 278 42.24 -20.06 -17.66
N LYS A 279 41.03 -19.48 -17.79
CA LYS A 279 40.80 -18.00 -17.94
C LYS A 279 39.34 -17.62 -17.56
N PRO A 280 39.02 -16.34 -17.25
CA PRO A 280 37.80 -15.98 -16.48
C PRO A 280 36.67 -15.30 -17.28
N THR A 281 35.43 -15.44 -16.79
CA THR A 281 34.31 -14.52 -17.08
C THR A 281 33.32 -14.40 -15.91
N ASP A 282 33.24 -13.19 -15.35
CA ASP A 282 32.15 -12.53 -14.61
C ASP A 282 31.20 -13.36 -13.70
N THR A 283 31.53 -13.43 -12.41
CA THR A 283 30.54 -13.67 -11.33
C THR A 283 30.22 -12.36 -10.62
N ARG A 284 29.02 -11.81 -10.85
CA ARG A 284 28.49 -10.68 -10.05
C ARG A 284 28.15 -11.14 -8.64
N GLY A 285 29.13 -11.04 -7.74
CA GLY A 285 28.94 -11.24 -6.30
C GLY A 285 28.11 -10.13 -5.66
N GLN A 286 27.54 -10.42 -4.49
CA GLN A 286 26.85 -9.45 -3.64
C GLN A 286 27.76 -8.26 -3.31
N CYS A 287 27.28 -7.04 -3.54
CA CYS A 287 27.87 -5.83 -2.96
C CYS A 287 27.27 -5.57 -1.59
N SER A 288 28.11 -5.37 -0.57
CA SER A 288 27.71 -5.03 0.79
C SER A 288 27.18 -3.60 0.91
N LEU A 289 26.23 -3.39 1.82
CA LEU A 289 25.46 -2.16 2.03
C LEU A 289 26.31 -0.89 2.29
N GLN A 290 27.58 -1.02 2.67
CA GLN A 290 28.48 0.12 2.95
C GLN A 290 28.84 0.99 1.73
N SER A 291 28.60 0.58 0.47
CA SER A 291 28.96 1.39 -0.70
C SER A 291 28.08 2.63 -0.92
N TYR A 292 26.94 2.75 -0.23
CA TYR A 292 26.00 3.88 -0.39
C TYR A 292 26.39 5.17 0.37
N PHE A 293 27.34 5.11 1.32
CA PHE A 293 27.56 6.18 2.30
C PHE A 293 28.69 7.18 1.98
N LEU A 294 29.23 7.21 0.76
CA LEU A 294 30.33 8.12 0.38
C LEU A 294 29.98 8.99 -0.83
N LYS A 295 29.43 10.19 -0.56
CA LYS A 295 29.24 11.26 -1.56
C LYS A 295 30.14 12.45 -1.22
N LYS A 296 31.10 12.78 -2.08
CA LYS A 296 31.91 14.01 -1.98
C LYS A 296 31.13 15.21 -2.53
N ALA A 297 31.20 16.34 -1.83
CA ALA A 297 30.61 17.61 -2.25
C ALA A 297 31.49 18.37 -3.27
N LYS A 298 30.86 19.26 -4.06
CA LYS A 298 31.52 20.35 -4.81
C LYS A 298 30.62 21.60 -4.80
N ALA A 299 31.25 22.75 -5.05
CA ALA A 299 30.85 24.06 -4.51
C ALA A 299 30.00 24.97 -5.44
N GLU A 300 29.55 26.09 -4.86
CA GLU A 300 28.64 27.12 -5.39
C GLU A 300 29.37 28.27 -6.12
N THR A 301 28.63 29.07 -6.93
CA THR A 301 29.05 30.40 -7.45
C THR A 301 27.86 31.34 -7.71
N ASN A 302 28.07 32.68 -7.64
CA ASN A 302 27.07 33.77 -7.63
C ASN A 302 27.07 34.60 -8.97
N ILE A 303 26.36 35.73 -9.25
CA ILE A 303 25.75 36.77 -8.38
C ILE A 303 24.33 37.32 -8.78
N PRO A 304 24.10 38.33 -9.68
CA PRO A 304 23.15 39.40 -9.33
C PRO A 304 21.93 39.62 -10.27
N ALA A 305 20.98 40.48 -9.84
CA ALA A 305 19.70 40.78 -10.51
C ALA A 305 19.41 42.30 -10.65
N LYS A 306 18.53 42.68 -11.62
CA LYS A 306 17.67 43.92 -11.73
C LYS A 306 17.23 44.13 -13.21
N PRO A 307 16.22 44.98 -13.52
CA PRO A 307 14.86 45.09 -12.95
C PRO A 307 13.75 44.96 -14.04
N PHE A 308 12.47 45.03 -13.64
CA PHE A 308 11.28 44.78 -14.50
C PHE A 308 10.61 46.06 -15.04
N SER A 309 9.76 45.91 -16.07
CA SER A 309 8.70 46.86 -16.45
C SER A 309 7.41 46.10 -16.82
N ASN A 310 6.25 46.63 -16.46
CA ASN A 310 4.95 45.94 -16.46
C ASN A 310 4.25 45.95 -17.82
N VAL A 311 3.51 44.88 -18.14
CA VAL A 311 2.21 44.91 -18.85
C VAL A 311 1.33 43.79 -18.26
N GLU A 312 0.06 44.08 -17.96
CA GLU A 312 -0.98 43.08 -17.68
C GLU A 312 -1.55 42.60 -19.01
N ASP A 313 -1.66 41.31 -19.27
CA ASP A 313 -2.49 40.82 -20.39
C ASP A 313 -3.12 39.46 -20.12
N THR A 314 -4.41 39.39 -20.43
CA THR A 314 -5.24 38.18 -20.48
C THR A 314 -4.78 37.26 -21.60
N ILE A 315 -4.62 35.96 -21.32
CA ILE A 315 -4.37 34.96 -22.37
C ILE A 315 -5.68 34.21 -22.67
N ASP A 316 -6.17 34.40 -23.89
CA ASP A 316 -7.30 33.69 -24.47
C ASP A 316 -6.98 32.20 -24.69
N SER A 317 -7.99 31.34 -24.57
CA SER A 317 -7.86 29.88 -24.52
C SER A 317 -7.89 29.20 -25.89
N SER A 318 -7.56 29.93 -26.96
CA SER A 318 -7.94 29.60 -28.35
C SER A 318 -6.80 29.07 -29.24
N LEU A 319 -5.60 28.85 -28.70
CA LEU A 319 -4.43 28.37 -29.47
C LEU A 319 -3.78 27.13 -28.81
N LEU A 320 -4.39 25.97 -29.04
CA LEU A 320 -3.74 24.66 -28.96
C LEU A 320 -3.75 24.04 -30.35
N ASP A 321 -2.70 24.32 -31.13
CA ASP A 321 -2.43 23.61 -32.37
C ASP A 321 -0.97 23.12 -32.33
N ASP A 322 -0.77 21.82 -32.56
CA ASP A 322 0.54 21.20 -32.56
C ASP A 322 1.34 21.66 -33.78
N ASN A 323 2.50 22.30 -33.58
CA ASN A 323 3.72 22.05 -34.37
C ASN A 323 4.97 22.79 -33.85
N ASN A 324 6.01 22.00 -33.53
CA ASN A 324 7.45 22.30 -33.70
C ASN A 324 8.03 23.69 -33.33
N ASP A 325 7.86 24.19 -32.09
CA ASP A 325 8.66 25.33 -31.59
C ASP A 325 9.12 25.24 -30.10
N ASN A 326 9.66 24.07 -29.74
CA ASN A 326 10.00 23.69 -28.36
C ASN A 326 11.24 24.42 -27.75
N LYS A 327 11.63 25.57 -28.30
CA LYS A 327 12.81 26.36 -27.88
C LYS A 327 12.48 27.74 -27.31
N GLN A 328 11.32 28.31 -27.65
CA GLN A 328 10.85 29.57 -27.06
C GLN A 328 10.08 29.35 -25.75
N ILE A 329 9.16 28.38 -25.71
CA ILE A 329 8.32 28.06 -24.54
C ILE A 329 9.18 27.88 -23.26
N ASN A 330 10.30 27.17 -23.38
CA ASN A 330 11.21 26.91 -22.27
C ASN A 330 11.74 28.21 -21.64
N LYS A 331 12.17 29.21 -22.44
CA LYS A 331 12.65 30.51 -21.92
C LYS A 331 11.58 31.25 -21.11
N GLN A 332 10.33 31.20 -21.55
CA GLN A 332 9.19 31.89 -20.95
C GLN A 332 8.78 31.28 -19.59
N VAL A 333 8.89 29.95 -19.46
CA VAL A 333 8.67 29.24 -18.19
C VAL A 333 9.78 29.56 -17.19
N TRP A 334 11.05 29.56 -17.60
CA TRP A 334 12.17 29.90 -16.70
C TRP A 334 12.16 31.35 -16.22
N SER A 335 11.72 32.33 -17.02
CA SER A 335 11.59 33.72 -16.56
C SER A 335 10.60 33.89 -15.40
N THR A 336 9.53 33.09 -15.38
CA THR A 336 8.47 33.19 -14.36
C THR A 336 8.90 32.67 -12.99
N LEU A 337 9.87 31.73 -12.95
CA LEU A 337 10.41 31.17 -11.70
C LEU A 337 11.29 32.16 -10.90
N PHE A 338 11.82 33.19 -11.57
CA PHE A 338 12.70 34.20 -10.95
C PHE A 338 12.05 35.56 -10.75
N THR A 339 10.75 35.70 -11.04
CA THR A 339 10.00 36.94 -10.77
C THR A 339 9.99 37.25 -9.26
N PRO A 340 10.39 38.46 -8.82
CA PRO A 340 10.28 38.86 -7.43
C PRO A 340 8.83 38.72 -6.95
N ARG A 341 8.63 37.98 -5.85
CA ARG A 341 7.29 37.74 -5.30
C ARG A 341 6.69 39.08 -4.84
N VAL A 342 5.55 39.44 -5.41
CA VAL A 342 4.80 40.64 -5.04
C VAL A 342 4.32 40.50 -3.59
N ILE A 343 4.51 41.56 -2.79
CA ILE A 343 4.02 41.61 -1.41
C ILE A 343 2.47 41.58 -1.45
N PRO A 344 1.81 40.63 -0.76
CA PRO A 344 0.36 40.54 -0.76
C PRO A 344 -0.27 41.73 -0.01
N ARG A 345 -1.49 42.11 -0.41
CA ARG A 345 -2.31 43.07 0.32
C ARG A 345 -3.02 42.39 1.49
N CYS A 346 -3.21 43.14 2.58
CA CYS A 346 -3.98 42.69 3.73
C CYS A 346 -5.46 42.53 3.36
N ARG A 347 -6.07 41.39 3.73
CA ARG A 347 -7.48 41.09 3.41
C ARG A 347 -8.47 42.05 4.06
N THR A 348 -8.12 42.67 5.19
CA THR A 348 -9.00 43.56 5.96
C THR A 348 -8.84 45.03 5.57
N HIS A 349 -7.61 45.48 5.31
CA HIS A 349 -7.30 46.90 5.09
C HIS A 349 -6.92 47.24 3.64
N ASN A 350 -6.73 46.24 2.77
CA ASN A 350 -6.30 46.36 1.37
C ASN A 350 -4.94 47.09 1.14
N GLU A 351 -4.22 47.41 2.21
CA GLU A 351 -2.87 47.96 2.22
C GLU A 351 -1.82 46.84 2.01
N PRO A 352 -0.65 47.12 1.41
CA PRO A 352 0.44 46.15 1.32
C PRO A 352 0.87 45.68 2.73
N CYS A 353 1.03 44.36 2.90
CA CYS A 353 1.52 43.79 4.16
C CYS A 353 3.01 44.09 4.40
N THR A 354 3.43 44.13 5.66
CA THR A 354 4.86 44.22 6.02
C THR A 354 5.51 42.86 5.90
N GLU A 355 6.66 42.79 5.22
CA GLU A 355 7.46 41.57 5.10
C GLU A 355 8.39 41.39 6.31
N HIS A 356 8.35 40.20 6.91
CA HIS A 356 9.22 39.80 8.02
C HIS A 356 9.98 38.52 7.68
N THR A 357 11.25 38.45 8.08
CA THR A 357 12.09 37.26 7.91
C THR A 357 12.34 36.59 9.25
N VAL A 358 12.20 35.27 9.33
CA VAL A 358 12.47 34.50 10.55
C VAL A 358 13.97 34.40 10.77
N ASN A 359 14.50 35.20 11.69
CA ASN A 359 15.92 35.18 12.07
C ASN A 359 16.26 34.15 13.18
N LYS A 360 15.22 33.55 13.81
CA LYS A 360 15.39 32.52 14.84
C LYS A 360 15.92 31.22 14.21
N LYS A 361 16.97 30.64 14.79
CA LYS A 361 17.50 29.32 14.38
C LYS A 361 16.41 28.24 14.49
N GLY A 362 16.26 27.46 13.43
CA GLY A 362 15.24 26.41 13.30
C GLY A 362 14.84 26.15 11.85
N PRO A 363 13.91 25.22 11.57
CA PRO A 363 13.52 24.80 10.21
C PRO A 363 12.87 25.91 9.35
N ASN A 364 12.48 27.02 10.00
CA ASN A 364 11.90 28.20 9.35
C ASN A 364 12.91 29.36 9.21
N GLN A 365 14.17 29.23 9.62
CA GLN A 365 15.15 30.30 9.51
C GLN A 365 15.31 30.75 8.04
N GLY A 366 15.26 32.07 7.79
CA GLY A 366 15.33 32.64 6.45
C GLY A 366 14.00 32.61 5.66
N ARG A 367 12.93 31.99 6.20
CA ARG A 367 11.59 32.09 5.58
C ARG A 367 11.00 33.47 5.82
N ARG A 368 10.24 33.94 4.83
CA ARG A 368 9.58 35.24 4.80
C ARG A 368 8.07 35.06 4.98
N PHE A 369 7.47 35.91 5.80
CA PHE A 369 6.03 35.95 6.05
C PHE A 369 5.54 37.40 6.03
N TYR A 370 4.25 37.58 5.79
CA TYR A 370 3.65 38.90 5.61
C TYR A 370 2.60 39.14 6.68
N VAL A 371 2.70 40.27 7.39
CA VAL A 371 1.78 40.68 8.46
C VAL A 371 1.05 41.94 8.01
N CYS A 372 -0.17 42.17 8.51
CA CYS A 372 -0.83 43.46 8.32
C CYS A 372 0.09 44.60 8.78
N SER A 373 0.13 45.70 8.03
CA SER A 373 0.94 46.89 8.37
C SER A 373 0.29 47.80 9.43
N ARG A 374 -0.79 47.30 10.07
CA ARG A 374 -1.57 47.90 11.16
C ARG A 374 -1.75 46.86 12.26
#